data_AF-A0A223KP30-F1
#
_entry.id   AF-A0A223KP30-F1
#
_cell.length_a   1.000
_cell.length_b   1.000
_cell.length_c   1.000
_cell.angle_alpha   90.00
_cell.angle_beta   90.00
_cell.angle_gamma   90.00
#
_symmetry.space_group_name_H-M   'P 1'
#
loop_
_entity.id
_entity.type
_entity.pdbx_description
1 polymer ?
#
loop_
_entity_poly.entity_id
_entity_poly.type
_entity_poly.pdbx_seq_one_letter_code
_entity_poly.pdbx_strand_id
1 'polypeptide(L)'
;MKGRKIRLFLFSLIFVFIFVGCTKKEEASLSVSDEKISELENKMTKLEEELYKQQAIKEETKELIAKVQDYDELKISIQMLEESYLYVMNQNYVLDRLLQHTTSFKTAMLNSAKLKDDSLSINITYMDKVTDDEAPNGFRLIETSEGTKDILIKEGVPILLQENPGMLMEATWEHVVDHRGFLQLFEKDGEVIFILESYIP
;
A
#
# COMPACT_ATOMS: atom_id res chain seq x y z
N MET A 1 -26.87 38.04 -76.74
CA MET A 1 -25.40 38.16 -76.98
C MET A 1 -24.57 38.46 -75.72
N LYS A 2 -24.86 37.88 -74.53
CA LYS A 2 -23.99 38.01 -73.33
C LYS A 2 -23.43 36.69 -72.78
N GLY A 3 -24.01 35.52 -73.10
CA GLY A 3 -23.51 34.21 -72.64
C GLY A 3 -22.44 33.53 -73.52
N ARG A 4 -22.27 33.95 -74.77
CA ARG A 4 -21.33 33.29 -75.72
C ARG A 4 -19.86 33.69 -75.50
N LYS A 5 -19.59 34.90 -75.02
CA LYS A 5 -18.21 35.41 -74.81
C LYS A 5 -17.53 34.78 -73.58
N ILE A 6 -18.28 34.49 -72.52
CA ILE A 6 -17.75 33.89 -71.28
C ILE A 6 -17.36 32.43 -71.50
N ARG A 7 -18.15 31.66 -72.26
CA ARG A 7 -17.81 30.26 -72.59
C ARG A 7 -16.56 30.15 -73.47
N LEU A 8 -16.36 31.08 -74.41
CA LEU A 8 -15.15 31.14 -75.23
C LEU A 8 -13.90 31.48 -74.40
N PHE A 9 -14.04 32.34 -73.39
CA PHE A 9 -12.93 32.70 -72.50
C PHE A 9 -12.51 31.53 -71.60
N LEU A 10 -13.47 30.80 -71.03
CA LEU A 10 -13.19 29.63 -70.18
C LEU A 10 -12.58 28.46 -70.97
N PHE A 11 -13.01 28.21 -72.21
CA PHE A 11 -12.40 27.19 -73.06
C PHE A 11 -10.97 27.56 -73.50
N SER A 12 -10.71 28.85 -73.74
CA SER A 12 -9.36 29.35 -74.02
C SER A 12 -8.41 29.13 -72.84
N LEU A 13 -8.88 29.34 -71.60
CA LEU A 13 -8.04 29.19 -70.41
C LEU A 13 -7.61 27.73 -70.20
N ILE A 14 -8.52 26.78 -70.41
CA ILE A 14 -8.24 25.34 -70.27
C ILE A 14 -7.24 24.87 -71.34
N PHE A 15 -7.34 25.37 -72.57
CA PHE A 15 -6.39 25.04 -73.64
C PHE A 15 -4.96 25.55 -73.35
N VAL A 16 -4.82 26.69 -72.69
CA VAL A 16 -3.51 27.22 -72.25
C VAL A 16 -2.88 26.29 -71.20
N PHE A 17 -3.65 25.80 -70.22
CA PHE A 17 -3.12 24.87 -69.22
C PHE A 17 -2.72 23.51 -69.79
N ILE A 18 -3.42 23.02 -70.81
CA ILE A 18 -3.09 21.75 -71.48
C ILE A 18 -1.84 21.89 -72.37
N PHE A 19 -1.66 23.04 -73.06
CA PHE A 19 -0.45 23.30 -73.86
C PHE A 19 0.79 23.56 -73.01
N VAL A 20 0.66 24.19 -71.83
CA VAL A 20 1.78 24.33 -70.88
C VAL A 20 2.15 22.98 -70.24
N GLY A 21 1.20 22.05 -70.14
CA GLY A 21 1.42 20.74 -69.53
C GLY A 21 2.02 19.65 -70.43
N CYS A 22 2.15 19.83 -71.75
CA CYS A 22 2.49 18.70 -72.63
C CYS A 22 3.17 19.05 -73.98
N THR A 23 4.26 19.83 -73.97
CA THR A 23 5.28 19.77 -75.05
C THR A 23 6.63 19.31 -74.51
N LYS A 24 6.81 17.99 -74.53
CA LYS A 24 8.07 17.23 -74.64
C LYS A 24 8.96 17.84 -75.74
N LYS A 25 10.28 17.69 -75.82
CA LYS A 25 11.34 16.91 -75.16
C LYS A 25 12.63 17.45 -75.82
N GLU A 26 13.69 17.71 -75.06
CA GLU A 26 15.05 17.58 -75.59
C GLU A 26 15.83 16.67 -74.64
N GLU A 27 16.69 15.89 -75.26
CA GLU A 27 17.27 14.64 -74.78
C GLU A 27 18.48 14.88 -73.86
N ALA A 28 18.61 13.98 -72.89
CA ALA A 28 19.83 13.57 -72.19
C ALA A 28 20.97 14.61 -72.04
N SER A 29 21.01 15.26 -70.87
CA SER A 29 22.23 15.17 -70.08
C SER A 29 21.91 14.40 -68.80
N LEU A 30 22.57 13.26 -68.62
CA LEU A 30 22.83 12.69 -67.30
C LEU A 30 23.69 13.71 -66.54
N SER A 31 23.06 14.74 -66.01
CA SER A 31 23.60 15.48 -64.89
C SER A 31 22.56 15.31 -63.79
N VAL A 32 22.87 14.44 -62.83
CA VAL A 32 22.33 14.68 -61.50
C VAL A 32 22.81 16.08 -61.19
N SER A 33 21.91 17.08 -61.24
CA SER A 33 22.33 18.45 -60.99
C SER A 33 22.94 18.49 -59.60
N ASP A 34 24.09 19.13 -59.47
CA ASP A 34 24.77 19.33 -58.18
C ASP A 34 23.81 19.93 -57.14
N GLU A 35 22.77 20.63 -57.60
CA GLU A 35 21.64 21.15 -56.82
C GLU A 35 20.79 20.07 -56.11
N LYS A 36 20.46 18.95 -56.78
CA LYS A 36 19.70 17.85 -56.16
C LYS A 36 20.54 17.02 -55.20
N ILE A 37 21.84 16.87 -55.50
CA ILE A 37 22.80 16.24 -54.59
C ILE A 37 22.97 17.11 -53.35
N SER A 38 23.15 18.42 -53.52
CA SER A 38 23.24 19.37 -52.41
C SER A 38 21.97 19.43 -51.55
N GLU A 39 20.77 19.29 -52.16
CA GLU A 39 19.52 19.23 -51.39
C GLU A 39 19.40 17.93 -50.58
N LEU A 40 19.86 16.81 -51.12
CA LEU A 40 19.91 15.52 -50.43
C LEU A 40 20.95 15.51 -49.31
N GLU A 41 22.14 16.06 -49.56
CA GLU A 41 23.19 16.23 -48.55
C GLU A 41 22.69 17.10 -47.40
N ASN A 42 22.08 18.25 -47.69
CA ASN A 42 21.50 19.11 -46.65
C ASN A 42 20.37 18.42 -45.86
N LYS A 43 19.55 17.58 -46.50
CA LYS A 43 18.54 16.77 -45.80
C LYS A 43 19.19 15.69 -44.95
N MET A 44 20.27 15.08 -45.43
CA MET A 44 21.03 14.08 -44.70
C MET A 44 21.70 14.68 -43.47
N THR A 45 22.32 15.85 -43.58
CA THR A 45 22.91 16.57 -42.44
C THR A 45 21.84 16.98 -41.42
N LYS A 46 20.67 17.44 -41.87
CA LYS A 46 19.55 17.77 -40.97
C LYS A 46 19.00 16.53 -40.25
N LEU A 47 18.86 15.42 -40.96
CA LEU A 47 18.42 14.15 -40.36
C LEU A 47 19.45 13.61 -39.37
N GLU A 48 20.74 13.74 -39.67
CA GLU A 48 21.81 13.39 -38.74
C GLU A 48 21.75 14.25 -37.47
N GLU A 49 21.59 15.58 -37.62
CA GLU A 49 21.40 16.49 -36.48
C GLU A 49 20.15 16.14 -35.64
N GLU A 50 19.03 15.81 -36.30
CA GLU A 50 17.82 15.36 -35.60
C GLU A 50 18.02 14.03 -34.89
N LEU A 51 18.76 13.10 -35.49
CA LEU A 51 19.07 11.79 -34.90
C LEU A 51 19.96 11.97 -33.65
N TYR A 52 20.97 12.83 -33.73
CA TYR A 52 21.79 13.20 -32.57
C TYR A 52 20.95 13.83 -31.45
N LYS A 53 20.02 14.73 -31.78
CA LYS A 53 19.11 15.34 -30.79
C LYS A 53 18.19 14.30 -30.15
N GLN A 54 17.60 13.40 -30.95
CA GLN A 54 16.75 12.32 -30.43
C GLN A 54 17.53 11.36 -29.52
N GLN A 55 18.79 11.09 -29.87
CA GLN A 55 19.65 10.22 -29.08
C GLN A 55 20.01 10.85 -27.72
N ALA A 56 20.27 12.16 -27.68
CA ALA A 56 20.48 12.89 -26.43
C ALA A 56 19.23 12.86 -25.52
N ILE A 57 18.05 13.14 -26.08
CA ILE A 57 16.77 13.10 -25.35
C ILE A 57 16.50 11.69 -24.79
N LYS A 58 16.83 10.64 -25.55
CA LYS A 58 16.66 9.25 -25.11
C LYS A 58 17.52 8.91 -23.89
N GLU A 59 18.78 9.35 -23.86
CA GLU A 59 19.64 9.11 -22.71
C GLU A 59 19.17 9.91 -21.49
N GLU A 60 18.77 11.17 -21.65
CA GLU A 60 18.18 11.97 -20.58
C GLU A 60 16.89 11.33 -20.01
N THR A 61 16.05 10.78 -20.88
CA THR A 61 14.82 10.08 -20.47
C THR A 61 15.12 8.79 -19.70
N LYS A 62 16.16 8.04 -20.09
CA LYS A 62 16.59 6.85 -19.34
C LYS A 62 17.08 7.21 -17.94
N GLU A 63 17.84 8.30 -17.80
CA GLU A 63 18.28 8.78 -16.48
C GLU A 63 17.09 9.20 -15.60
N LEU A 64 16.09 9.85 -16.18
CA LEU A 64 14.84 10.18 -15.49
C LEU A 64 14.07 8.93 -15.04
N ILE A 65 13.96 7.91 -15.89
CA ILE A 65 13.30 6.64 -15.55
C ILE A 65 14.01 5.94 -14.38
N ALA A 66 15.35 5.92 -14.38
CA ALA A 66 16.12 5.34 -13.27
C ALA A 66 15.84 6.06 -11.93
N LYS A 67 15.79 7.40 -11.94
CA LYS A 67 15.45 8.19 -10.74
C LYS A 67 14.03 7.94 -10.23
N VAL A 68 13.09 7.62 -11.11
CA VAL A 68 11.71 7.29 -10.71
C VAL A 68 11.65 5.91 -10.05
N GLN A 69 12.46 4.94 -10.51
CA GLN A 69 12.54 3.62 -9.87
C GLN A 69 13.07 3.71 -8.42
N ASP A 70 14.09 4.54 -8.18
CA ASP A 70 14.60 4.81 -6.83
C ASP A 70 13.52 5.40 -5.91
N TYR A 71 12.59 6.19 -6.44
CA TYR A 71 11.49 6.78 -5.68
C TYR A 71 10.45 5.73 -5.25
N ASP A 72 10.14 4.77 -6.11
CA ASP A 72 9.21 3.68 -5.77
C ASP A 72 9.79 2.76 -4.70
N GLU A 73 11.09 2.43 -4.78
CA GLU A 73 11.79 1.65 -3.74
C GLU A 73 11.85 2.40 -2.40
N LEU A 74 12.09 3.71 -2.44
CA LEU A 74 12.06 4.56 -1.25
C LEU A 74 10.66 4.62 -0.62
N LYS A 75 9.60 4.68 -1.44
CA LYS A 75 8.22 4.70 -0.96
C LYS A 75 7.85 3.41 -0.23
N ILE A 76 8.24 2.25 -0.76
CA ILE A 76 8.03 0.95 -0.11
C ILE A 76 8.77 0.92 1.23
N SER A 77 10.03 1.38 1.24
CA SER A 77 10.84 1.44 2.46
C SER A 77 10.22 2.34 3.54
N ILE A 78 9.65 3.48 3.15
CA ILE A 78 8.93 4.39 4.06
C ILE A 78 7.69 3.71 4.63
N GLN A 79 6.88 3.03 3.79
CA GLN A 79 5.69 2.32 4.27
C GLN A 79 6.05 1.22 5.29
N MET A 80 7.08 0.42 5.00
CA MET A 80 7.55 -0.61 5.95
C MET A 80 8.07 0.01 7.25
N LEU A 81 8.73 1.17 7.18
CA LEU A 81 9.20 1.89 8.36
C LEU A 81 8.04 2.45 9.19
N GLU A 82 6.99 2.99 8.56
CA GLU A 82 5.78 3.48 9.23
C GLU A 82 5.05 2.35 9.95
N GLU A 83 4.88 1.19 9.30
CA GLU A 83 4.31 -0.01 9.92
C GLU A 83 5.14 -0.48 11.12
N SER A 84 6.47 -0.53 10.95
CA SER A 84 7.39 -0.91 12.03
C SER A 84 7.37 0.10 13.19
N TYR A 85 7.23 1.40 12.90
CA TYR A 85 7.13 2.45 13.89
C TYR A 85 5.82 2.34 14.69
N LEU A 86 4.69 2.15 14.02
CA LEU A 86 3.39 1.92 14.65
C LEU A 86 3.43 0.68 15.55
N TYR A 87 4.05 -0.40 15.08
CA TYR A 87 4.27 -1.61 15.85
C TYR A 87 5.03 -1.33 17.17
N VAL A 88 6.19 -0.67 17.09
CA VAL A 88 7.03 -0.38 18.28
C VAL A 88 6.33 0.60 19.23
N MET A 89 5.65 1.62 18.70
CA MET A 89 4.90 2.58 19.52
C MET A 89 3.80 1.91 20.34
N ASN A 90 3.07 0.97 19.72
CA ASN A 90 2.03 0.23 20.41
C ASN A 90 2.62 -0.67 21.51
N GLN A 91 3.72 -1.37 21.24
CA GLN A 91 4.40 -2.17 22.27
C GLN A 91 4.89 -1.32 23.45
N ASN A 92 5.46 -0.15 23.18
CA ASN A 92 5.90 0.77 24.23
C ASN A 92 4.73 1.29 25.06
N TYR A 93 3.62 1.68 24.42
CA TYR A 93 2.43 2.12 25.13
C TYR A 93 1.89 1.07 26.08
N VAL A 94 1.84 -0.20 25.64
CA VAL A 94 1.40 -1.31 26.49
C VAL A 94 2.40 -1.59 27.60
N LEU A 95 3.71 -1.61 27.31
CA LEU A 95 4.74 -1.79 28.34
C LEU A 95 4.68 -0.70 29.41
N ASP A 96 4.48 0.57 29.01
CA ASP A 96 4.31 1.68 29.95
C ASP A 96 3.05 1.50 30.80
N ARG A 97 1.93 1.05 30.21
CA ARG A 97 0.71 0.73 30.95
C ARG A 97 0.96 -0.43 31.93
N LEU A 98 1.59 -1.52 31.49
CA LEU A 98 1.94 -2.65 32.34
C LEU A 98 2.89 -2.24 33.49
N LEU A 99 3.90 -1.43 33.22
CA LEU A 99 4.84 -0.91 34.22
C LEU A 99 4.15 0.01 35.24
N GLN A 100 3.20 0.85 34.79
CA GLN A 100 2.39 1.68 35.68
C GLN A 100 1.45 0.87 36.58
N HIS A 101 1.15 -0.37 36.19
CA HIS A 101 0.12 -1.20 36.81
C HIS A 101 0.62 -2.49 37.50
N THR A 102 1.91 -2.85 37.48
CA THR A 102 2.33 -4.19 37.94
C THR A 102 2.77 -4.30 39.41
N THR A 103 2.11 -5.20 40.16
CA THR A 103 2.67 -5.91 41.33
C THR A 103 2.50 -7.44 41.26
N SER A 104 1.48 -7.97 40.56
CA SER A 104 1.37 -9.40 40.21
C SER A 104 0.30 -9.64 39.14
N PHE A 105 0.45 -10.70 38.33
CA PHE A 105 -0.58 -11.14 37.38
C PHE A 105 -1.02 -12.58 37.67
N LYS A 106 -2.24 -12.93 37.29
CA LYS A 106 -2.81 -14.28 37.34
C LYS A 106 -3.40 -14.65 36.00
N THR A 107 -3.41 -15.94 35.69
CA THR A 107 -4.01 -16.48 34.46
C THR A 107 -5.36 -17.14 34.75
N ALA A 108 -6.31 -16.98 33.84
CA ALA A 108 -7.64 -17.54 33.98
C ALA A 108 -8.30 -17.85 32.63
N MET A 109 -9.19 -18.83 32.60
CA MET A 109 -10.08 -19.10 31.47
C MET A 109 -11.37 -18.31 31.63
N LEU A 110 -11.78 -17.58 30.60
CA LEU A 110 -13.08 -16.89 30.59
C LEU A 110 -14.21 -17.88 30.26
N ASN A 111 -15.11 -18.10 31.21
CA ASN A 111 -16.27 -18.97 31.02
C ASN A 111 -17.46 -18.19 30.44
N SER A 112 -17.67 -16.97 30.92
CA SER A 112 -18.70 -16.05 30.40
C SER A 112 -18.42 -14.62 30.85
N ALA A 113 -18.87 -13.65 30.06
CA ALA A 113 -18.83 -12.23 30.40
C ALA A 113 -20.21 -11.61 30.18
N LYS A 114 -20.58 -10.64 31.02
CA LYS A 114 -21.83 -9.88 30.92
C LYS A 114 -21.61 -8.44 31.37
N LEU A 115 -22.05 -7.49 30.55
CA LEU A 115 -22.22 -6.10 30.96
C LEU A 115 -23.35 -5.98 31.97
N LYS A 116 -23.10 -5.29 33.08
CA LYS A 116 -24.07 -4.89 34.10
C LYS A 116 -23.82 -3.43 34.44
N ASP A 117 -24.73 -2.54 34.00
CA ASP A 117 -24.59 -1.10 34.16
C ASP A 117 -23.20 -0.63 33.64
N ASP A 118 -22.44 0.10 34.45
CA ASP A 118 -21.10 0.61 34.12
C ASP A 118 -19.99 -0.37 34.51
N SER A 119 -20.27 -1.67 34.51
CA SER A 119 -19.32 -2.70 34.91
C SER A 119 -19.38 -3.96 34.06
N LEU A 120 -18.23 -4.61 33.90
CA LEU A 120 -18.11 -5.89 33.22
C LEU A 120 -18.01 -7.01 34.27
N SER A 121 -19.04 -7.85 34.34
CA SER A 121 -19.07 -9.03 35.19
C SER A 121 -18.54 -10.22 34.42
N ILE A 122 -17.38 -10.74 34.82
CA ILE A 122 -16.76 -11.93 34.21
C ILE A 122 -16.83 -13.12 35.16
N ASN A 123 -17.19 -14.29 34.63
CA ASN A 123 -17.04 -15.57 35.28
C ASN A 123 -15.78 -16.23 34.72
N ILE A 124 -14.81 -16.50 35.58
CA ILE A 124 -13.52 -17.06 35.18
C ILE A 124 -13.16 -18.26 36.04
N THR A 125 -12.34 -19.14 35.50
CA THR A 125 -11.66 -20.18 36.26
C THR A 125 -10.16 -19.89 36.25
N TYR A 126 -9.54 -19.72 37.41
CA TYR A 126 -8.10 -19.48 37.47
C TYR A 126 -7.33 -20.75 37.10
N MET A 127 -6.39 -20.61 36.16
CA MET A 127 -5.66 -21.74 35.57
C MET A 127 -4.16 -21.46 35.56
N ASP A 128 -3.35 -22.48 35.83
CA ASP A 128 -1.91 -22.46 35.59
C ASP A 128 -1.58 -23.19 34.29
N LYS A 129 -0.62 -22.63 33.53
CA LYS A 129 -0.02 -23.30 32.37
C LYS A 129 1.13 -24.18 32.85
N VAL A 130 0.98 -25.49 32.68
CA VAL A 130 2.00 -26.48 33.05
C VAL A 130 2.54 -27.12 31.79
N THR A 131 3.87 -27.10 31.62
CA THR A 131 4.54 -27.77 30.50
C THR A 131 4.17 -29.24 30.46
N ASP A 132 3.79 -29.70 29.28
CA ASP A 132 3.36 -31.07 29.04
C ASP A 132 3.80 -31.47 27.64
N ASP A 133 4.83 -32.30 27.56
CA ASP A 133 5.44 -32.74 26.31
C ASP A 133 4.50 -33.67 25.50
N GLU A 134 3.45 -34.19 26.12
CA GLU A 134 2.43 -35.03 25.44
C GLU A 134 1.28 -34.19 24.86
N ALA A 135 1.12 -32.94 25.28
CA ALA A 135 0.08 -32.06 24.77
C ALA A 135 0.47 -31.50 23.38
N PRO A 136 -0.46 -31.41 22.40
CA PRO A 136 -0.15 -30.93 21.04
C PRO A 136 0.50 -29.54 20.96
N ASN A 137 0.23 -28.70 21.95
CA ASN A 137 0.71 -27.34 22.10
C ASN A 137 1.86 -27.21 23.13
N GLY A 138 2.35 -28.33 23.69
CA GLY A 138 3.45 -28.38 24.66
C GLY A 138 3.07 -27.97 26.09
N PHE A 139 1.78 -27.80 26.38
CA PHE A 139 1.30 -27.49 27.72
C PHE A 139 -0.14 -27.93 27.97
N ARG A 140 -0.48 -28.11 29.24
CA ARG A 140 -1.87 -28.25 29.69
C ARG A 140 -2.23 -27.14 30.67
N LEU A 141 -3.51 -26.82 30.72
CA LEU A 141 -4.07 -25.89 31.69
C LEU A 141 -4.60 -26.68 32.88
N ILE A 142 -4.20 -26.30 34.10
CA ILE A 142 -4.65 -26.94 35.35
C ILE A 142 -5.35 -25.88 36.20
N GLU A 143 -6.55 -26.20 36.69
CA GLU A 143 -7.27 -25.32 37.62
C GLU A 143 -6.46 -25.10 38.90
N THR A 144 -6.32 -23.85 39.29
CA THR A 144 -5.64 -23.46 40.54
C THR A 144 -6.55 -23.66 41.74
N SER A 145 -5.99 -23.58 42.95
CA SER A 145 -6.77 -23.65 44.19
C SER A 145 -7.78 -22.51 44.36
N GLU A 146 -7.67 -21.42 43.58
CA GLU A 146 -8.65 -20.33 43.59
C GLU A 146 -9.96 -20.69 42.87
N GLY A 147 -9.90 -21.66 41.95
CA GLY A 147 -11.04 -22.19 41.20
C GLY A 147 -11.82 -21.17 40.38
N THR A 148 -13.12 -21.43 40.23
CA THR A 148 -14.04 -20.56 39.49
C THR A 148 -14.57 -19.41 40.35
N LYS A 149 -14.48 -18.18 39.86
CA LYS A 149 -15.00 -16.97 40.52
C LYS A 149 -15.70 -16.03 39.55
N ASP A 150 -16.67 -15.29 40.09
CA ASP A 150 -17.22 -14.09 39.45
C ASP A 150 -16.42 -12.87 39.90
N ILE A 151 -15.95 -12.08 38.94
CA ILE A 151 -15.22 -10.84 39.15
C ILE A 151 -15.98 -9.69 38.50
N LEU A 152 -16.03 -8.57 39.20
CA LEU A 152 -16.59 -7.33 38.69
C LEU A 152 -15.46 -6.38 38.31
N ILE A 153 -15.43 -5.97 37.05
CA ILE A 153 -14.47 -5.02 36.51
C ILE A 153 -15.16 -3.67 36.37
N LYS A 154 -14.57 -2.65 37.00
CA LYS A 154 -15.10 -1.27 36.98
C LYS A 154 -14.81 -0.59 35.65
N GLU A 155 -15.59 0.44 35.33
CA GLU A 155 -15.35 1.32 34.18
C GLU A 155 -13.92 1.88 34.16
N GLY A 156 -13.36 2.00 32.95
CA GLY A 156 -12.03 2.55 32.72
C GLY A 156 -10.88 1.55 32.91
N VAL A 157 -11.16 0.29 33.28
CA VAL A 157 -10.15 -0.77 33.23
C VAL A 157 -9.87 -1.13 31.76
N PRO A 158 -8.63 -0.91 31.27
CA PRO A 158 -8.25 -1.27 29.92
C PRO A 158 -8.25 -2.78 29.69
N ILE A 159 -8.72 -3.18 28.50
CA ILE A 159 -8.68 -4.57 28.04
C ILE A 159 -7.94 -4.61 26.71
N LEU A 160 -6.90 -5.44 26.61
CA LEU A 160 -6.16 -5.65 25.38
C LEU A 160 -6.31 -7.09 24.89
N LEU A 161 -6.38 -7.27 23.58
CA LEU A 161 -6.36 -8.56 22.90
C LEU A 161 -5.02 -8.78 22.24
N GLN A 162 -4.49 -9.98 22.39
CA GLN A 162 -3.32 -10.47 21.67
C GLN A 162 -3.76 -11.41 20.55
N GLU A 163 -4.05 -10.83 19.38
CA GLU A 163 -4.41 -11.61 18.18
C GLU A 163 -3.19 -12.38 17.66
N ASN A 164 -2.00 -11.78 17.73
CA ASN A 164 -0.73 -12.38 17.32
C ASN A 164 0.39 -12.03 18.32
N PRO A 165 1.49 -12.81 18.40
CA PRO A 165 2.59 -12.57 19.34
C PRO A 165 3.22 -11.17 19.29
N GLY A 166 3.01 -10.42 18.21
CA GLY A 166 3.50 -9.05 18.05
C GLY A 166 2.44 -7.95 18.13
N MET A 167 1.15 -8.27 18.03
CA MET A 167 0.09 -7.27 17.88
C MET A 167 -0.88 -7.32 19.05
N LEU A 168 -0.93 -6.22 19.80
CA LEU A 168 -1.90 -5.99 20.86
C LEU A 168 -2.89 -4.93 20.38
N MET A 169 -4.18 -5.18 20.54
CA MET A 169 -5.22 -4.21 20.22
C MET A 169 -6.05 -3.91 21.44
N GLU A 170 -6.43 -2.66 21.64
CA GLU A 170 -7.41 -2.30 22.66
C GLU A 170 -8.79 -2.82 22.24
N ALA A 171 -9.45 -3.52 23.16
CA ALA A 171 -10.77 -4.08 22.96
C ALA A 171 -11.83 -3.37 23.80
N THR A 172 -13.02 -3.29 23.21
CA THR A 172 -14.19 -2.85 23.94
C THR A 172 -14.75 -4.00 24.77
N TRP A 173 -15.53 -3.66 25.79
CA TRP A 173 -16.14 -4.67 26.66
C TRP A 173 -17.12 -5.57 25.93
N GLU A 174 -17.80 -5.07 24.89
CA GLU A 174 -18.67 -5.88 24.03
C GLU A 174 -17.88 -6.99 23.34
N HIS A 175 -16.65 -6.70 22.90
CA HIS A 175 -15.80 -7.71 22.29
C HIS A 175 -15.51 -8.88 23.24
N VAL A 176 -15.29 -8.58 24.52
CA VAL A 176 -15.03 -9.59 25.57
C VAL A 176 -16.29 -10.40 25.88
N VAL A 177 -17.48 -9.80 25.81
CA VAL A 177 -18.76 -10.51 26.03
C VAL A 177 -19.00 -11.58 24.99
N ASP A 178 -18.63 -11.32 23.74
CA ASP A 178 -18.90 -12.21 22.61
C ASP A 178 -17.88 -13.34 22.46
N HIS A 179 -16.71 -13.25 23.11
CA HIS A 179 -15.62 -14.19 22.95
C HIS A 179 -15.28 -14.92 24.25
N ARG A 180 -14.81 -16.18 24.11
CA ARG A 180 -14.19 -16.93 25.21
C ARG A 180 -12.70 -16.96 24.95
N GLY A 181 -11.91 -16.65 25.96
CA GLY A 181 -10.46 -16.54 25.83
C GLY A 181 -9.71 -16.87 27.10
N PHE A 182 -8.40 -17.05 26.95
CA PHE A 182 -7.48 -17.16 28.07
C PHE A 182 -7.03 -15.76 28.48
N LEU A 183 -7.29 -15.38 29.72
CA LEU A 183 -7.05 -14.06 30.26
C LEU A 183 -5.82 -14.05 31.17
N GLN A 184 -5.07 -12.98 31.09
CA GLN A 184 -4.13 -12.54 32.11
C GLN A 184 -4.73 -11.33 32.82
N LEU A 185 -4.96 -11.49 34.12
CA LEU A 185 -5.53 -10.48 34.99
C LEU A 185 -4.42 -9.87 35.83
N PHE A 186 -4.27 -8.56 35.71
CA PHE A 186 -3.28 -7.81 36.47
C PHE A 186 -3.97 -7.15 37.64
N GLU A 187 -3.52 -7.50 38.84
CA GLU A 187 -4.16 -7.12 40.09
C GLU A 187 -3.26 -6.17 40.89
N LYS A 188 -3.88 -5.13 41.46
CA LYS A 188 -3.24 -4.24 42.45
C LYS A 188 -4.21 -4.04 43.60
N ASP A 189 -3.72 -4.28 44.82
CA ASP A 189 -4.52 -4.20 46.04
C ASP A 189 -5.80 -5.05 46.01
N GLY A 190 -5.78 -6.15 45.26
CA GLY A 190 -6.92 -7.07 45.09
C GLY A 190 -7.96 -6.63 44.06
N GLU A 191 -7.76 -5.51 43.36
CA GLU A 191 -8.60 -5.07 42.25
C GLU A 191 -7.93 -5.36 40.90
N VAL A 192 -8.73 -5.81 39.92
CA VAL A 192 -8.27 -5.97 38.53
C VAL A 192 -8.17 -4.58 37.90
N ILE A 193 -6.98 -4.25 37.41
CA ILE A 193 -6.67 -2.93 36.84
C ILE A 193 -6.28 -2.98 35.36
N PHE A 194 -6.05 -4.18 34.84
CA PHE A 194 -5.75 -4.40 33.43
C PHE A 194 -6.00 -5.87 33.06
N ILE A 195 -6.49 -6.10 31.84
CA ILE A 195 -6.78 -7.43 31.31
C ILE A 195 -6.10 -7.60 29.97
N LEU A 196 -5.38 -8.70 29.80
CA LEU A 196 -4.83 -9.12 28.52
C LEU A 196 -5.44 -10.47 28.14
N GLU A 197 -6.18 -10.50 27.04
CA GLU A 197 -6.60 -11.76 26.44
C GLU A 197 -5.49 -12.29 25.54
N SER A 198 -5.09 -13.54 25.77
CA SER A 198 -4.11 -14.25 24.95
C SER A 198 -4.82 -15.33 24.14
N TYR A 199 -4.64 -15.28 22.83
CA TYR A 199 -5.08 -16.38 21.97
C TYR A 199 -4.24 -17.62 22.26
N ILE A 200 -4.90 -18.70 22.70
CA ILE A 200 -4.27 -20.03 22.76
C ILE A 200 -4.61 -20.75 21.45
N PRO A 201 -3.63 -20.99 20.56
CA PRO A 201 -3.84 -21.74 19.31
C PRO A 201 -4.19 -23.22 19.54
#